data_AF-A0A1Q8JF14-F1
#
_entry.id   AF-A0A1Q8JF14-F1
#
_cell.length_a   1.000
_cell.length_b   1.000
_cell.length_c   1.000
_cell.angle_alpha   90.00
_cell.angle_beta   90.00
_cell.angle_gamma   90.00
#
_symmetry.space_group_name_H-M   'P 1'
#
loop_
_entity.id
_entity.type
_entity.pdbx_description
1 polymer ?
#
loop_
_entity_poly.entity_id
_entity_poly.type
_entity_poly.pdbx_seq_one_letter_code
_entity_poly.pdbx_strand_id
1 'polypeptide(L)' 'MVAENGRLVPDPRHRLPGRGAWLHPATGCLDKAERRSAFVRALRLRSRPEVDVVRRWVQEQ' A
#
# COMPACT_ATOMS: atom_id res chain seq x y z
N MET A 1 -4.36 3.17 -1.26
CA MET A 1 -3.91 1.78 -1.09
C MET A 1 -4.88 1.05 -0.21
N VAL A 2 -5.30 -0.15 -0.58
CA VAL A 2 -6.14 -1.04 0.25
C VAL A 2 -5.44 -2.41 0.34
N ALA A 3 -5.71 -3.17 1.39
CA ALA A 3 -5.22 -4.54 1.50
C ALA A 3 -6.31 -5.53 1.07
N GLU A 4 -5.98 -6.36 0.09
CA GLU A 4 -6.86 -7.40 -0.45
C GLU A 4 -6.08 -8.72 -0.46
N ASN A 5 -6.59 -9.75 0.23
CA ASN A 5 -6.00 -11.10 0.26
C ASN A 5 -4.48 -11.12 0.56
N GLY A 6 -4.01 -10.26 1.47
CA GLY A 6 -2.59 -10.17 1.82
C GLY A 6 -1.74 -9.34 0.86
N ARG A 7 -2.34 -8.75 -0.18
CA ARG A 7 -1.68 -7.88 -1.15
C ARG A 7 -2.09 -6.43 -0.94
N LEU A 8 -1.16 -5.51 -1.12
CA LEU A 8 -1.44 -4.09 -1.18
C LEU A 8 -1.81 -3.73 -2.61
N VAL A 9 -2.97 -3.11 -2.80
CA VAL A 9 -3.47 -2.69 -4.11
C VAL A 9 -3.59 -1.16 -4.17
N PRO A 10 -3.14 -0.51 -5.25
CA PRO A 10 -3.43 0.90 -5.50
C PRO A 10 -4.92 1.12 -5.66
N ASP A 11 -5.44 2.14 -5.00
CA ASP A 11 -6.82 2.59 -5.17
C ASP A 11 -6.81 4.12 -5.34
N PRO A 12 -6.38 4.64 -6.50
CA PRO A 12 -6.30 6.08 -6.73
C PRO A 12 -7.69 6.74 -6.79
N ARG A 13 -8.76 5.96 -6.98
CA ARG A 13 -10.13 6.45 -7.11
C ARG A 13 -10.95 6.28 -5.81
N HIS A 14 -10.36 5.75 -4.75
CA HIS A 14 -11.00 5.52 -3.45
C HIS A 14 -12.32 4.72 -3.56
N ARG A 15 -12.33 3.64 -4.36
CA ARG A 15 -13.54 2.84 -4.62
C ARG A 15 -13.55 1.47 -3.95
N LEU A 16 -12.40 1.02 -3.43
CA LEU A 16 -12.31 -0.31 -2.84
C LEU A 16 -12.86 -0.32 -1.41
N PRO A 17 -13.63 -1.36 -1.02
CA PRO A 17 -14.18 -1.45 0.31
C PRO A 17 -13.08 -1.73 1.35
N GLY A 18 -13.30 -1.27 2.58
CA GLY A 18 -12.40 -1.54 3.71
C GLY A 18 -11.55 -0.34 4.12
N ARG A 19 -10.43 -0.62 4.80
CA ARG A 19 -9.51 0.43 5.26
C ARG A 19 -8.58 0.84 4.14
N GLY A 20 -8.46 2.15 3.93
CA GLY A 20 -7.52 2.76 3.01
C GLY A 20 -6.29 3.33 3.73
N ALA A 21 -5.15 3.30 3.05
CA ALA A 21 -3.95 4.02 3.40
C ALA A 21 -3.48 4.84 2.19
N TRP A 22 -3.11 6.09 2.44
CA TRP A 22 -2.59 6.96 1.40
C TRP A 22 -1.06 6.92 1.39
N LEU A 23 -0.47 7.03 0.20
CA LEU A 23 0.96 7.08 -0.01
C LEU A 23 1.21 8.04 -1.17
N HIS A 24 2.22 8.90 -1.03
CA HIS A 24 2.74 9.65 -2.17
C HIS A 24 3.24 8.69 -3.26
N PRO A 25 3.00 8.98 -4.55
CA PRO A 25 3.50 8.18 -5.67
C PRO A 25 5.00 8.44 -5.89
N ALA A 26 5.81 8.08 -4.90
CA ALA A 26 7.26 8.17 -4.95
C ALA A 26 7.87 6.90 -4.37
N THR A 27 8.83 6.31 -5.08
CA THR A 27 9.48 5.04 -4.70
C THR A 27 10.09 5.13 -3.30
N GLY A 28 10.74 6.25 -2.96
CA GLY A 28 11.31 6.48 -1.62
C GLY A 28 10.26 6.57 -0.50
N CYS A 29 9.02 6.95 -0.81
CA CYS A 29 7.92 6.92 0.16
C CYS A 29 7.46 5.48 0.42
N LEU A 30 7.36 4.66 -0.64
CA LEU A 30 7.04 3.25 -0.52
C LEU A 30 8.07 2.50 0.31
N ASP A 31 9.37 2.68 0.03
CA ASP A 31 10.45 2.01 0.76
C ASP A 31 10.42 2.35 2.26
N LYS A 32 10.17 3.62 2.60
CA LYS A 32 10.02 4.06 3.99
C LYS A 32 8.80 3.41 4.65
N ALA A 33 7.68 3.33 3.93
CA ALA A 33 6.44 2.72 4.43
C ALA A 33 6.61 1.21 4.68
N GLU A 34 7.32 0.50 3.80
CA GLU A 34 7.64 -0.92 3.95
C GLU A 34 8.58 -1.20 5.12
N ARG A 35 9.69 -0.45 5.21
CA ARG A 35 10.68 -0.61 6.29
C ARG A 35 10.07 -0.35 7.66
N ARG A 36 9.14 0.60 7.74
CA ARG A 36 8.45 0.96 8.99
C ARG A 36 7.19 0.13 9.24
N SER A 37 6.81 -0.81 8.38
CA SER A 37 5.53 -1.53 8.50
C SER A 37 4.33 -0.57 8.64
N ALA A 38 4.35 0.54 7.88
CA ALA A 38 3.32 1.58 7.94
C ALA A 38 1.95 1.05 7.49
N PHE A 39 1.92 0.25 6.42
CA PHE A 39 0.68 -0.36 5.92
C PHE A 39 0.08 -1.37 6.89
N VAL A 40 0.92 -2.14 7.58
CA VAL A 40 0.46 -3.07 8.63
C VAL A 40 -0.31 -2.32 9.70
N ARG A 41 0.24 -1.19 10.16
CA ARG A 41 -0.37 -0.35 11.19
C ARG A 41 -1.61 0.38 10.69
N ALA A 42 -1.53 1.03 9.52
CA ALA A 42 -2.63 1.82 8.95
C ALA A 42 -3.84 0.95 8.56
N LEU A 43 -3.59 -0.23 7.99
CA LEU A 43 -4.61 -1.16 7.50
C LEU A 43 -5.00 -2.23 8.53
N ARG A 44 -4.35 -2.26 9.71
CA ARG A 44 -4.55 -3.25 10.79
C ARG A 44 -4.33 -4.69 10.32
N LEU A 45 -3.27 -4.92 9.57
CA LEU A 45 -2.90 -6.25 9.08
C LEU A 45 -2.16 -7.04 10.16
N ARG A 46 -2.25 -8.37 10.08
CA ARG A 46 -1.51 -9.27 10.97
C ARG A 46 -0.07 -9.50 10.50
N SER A 47 0.20 -9.28 9.22
CA SER A 47 1.50 -9.48 8.57
C SER A 47 1.75 -8.40 7.52
N ARG A 48 3.00 -8.34 7.03
CA ARG A 48 3.38 -7.40 5.97
C ARG A 48 2.74 -7.84 4.64
N PRO A 49 2.01 -6.95 3.96
CA PRO A 49 1.39 -7.31 2.69
C PRO A 49 2.44 -7.40 1.57
N GLU A 50 2.13 -8.16 0.53
CA GLU A 50 2.85 -8.09 -0.75
C GLU A 50 2.67 -6.70 -1.38
N VAL A 51 3.74 -6.09 -1.86
CA VAL A 51 3.72 -4.70 -2.35
C VAL A 51 4.07 -4.56 -3.83
N ASP A 52 4.33 -5.66 -4.55
CA ASP A 52 4.86 -5.63 -5.92
C ASP A 52 3.95 -4.84 -6.88
N VAL A 53 2.62 -4.99 -6.74
CA VAL A 53 1.64 -4.24 -7.53
C VAL A 53 1.73 -2.74 -7.27
N VAL A 54 1.90 -2.35 -6.01
CA VAL A 54 2.06 -0.95 -5.62
C VAL A 54 3.40 -0.40 -6.07
N ARG A 55 4.48 -1.18 -5.96
CA ARG A 55 5.81 -0.80 -6.39
C ARG A 55 5.83 -0.48 -7.88
N ARG A 56 5.23 -1.35 -8.69
CA ARG A 56 5.05 -1.12 -10.13
C ARG A 56 4.21 0.13 -10.39
N TRP A 57 3.06 0.26 -9.74
CA TRP A 57 2.19 1.43 -9.91
C TRP A 57 2.92 2.73 -9.58
N VAL A 58 3.67 2.80 -8.47
CA VAL A 58 4.45 3.99 -8.09
C VAL A 58 5.57 4.31 -9.09
N GLN A 59 6.11 3.32 -9.81
CA GLN A 59 7.11 3.54 -10.87
C GLN A 59 6.49 4.02 -12.18
N GLU A 60 5.22 3.70 -12.42
CA GLU A 60 4.45 4.09 -13.62
C GLU A 60 3.69 5.41 -13.44
N GLN A 61 3.81 6.09 -12.30
CA GLN A 61 3.19 7.39 -12.00
C GLN A 61 4.16 8.57 -12.14
#